data_AF-A0A560HQI1-F1
#
_entry.id   AF-A0A560HQI1-F1
#
_cell.length_a   1.000
_cell.length_b   1.000
_cell.length_c   1.000
_cell.angle_alpha   90.00
_cell.angle_beta   90.00
_cell.angle_gamma   90.00
#
_symmetry.space_group_name_H-M   'P 1'
#
loop_
_entity.id
_entity.type
_entity.pdbx_description
1 polymer ?
#
loop_
_entity_poly.entity_id
_entity_poly.type
_entity_poly.pdbx_seq_one_letter_code
_entity_poly.pdbx_strand_id
1 'polypeptide(L)'
;MKSLKALIRLHKNQVDDKRRHLTQLRDQEDRLTLQRQQFEAQVEMERQLSGTSVDMAMAFASYLPQIKLRRNAMETARQQLMIAMRRAEEDLAQAFQELKRFELAEEERIRKEKAELARKEAMMLDEVAAQRHLRQQEEGGMGEE
;
A
#
# COMPACT_ATOMS: atom_id res chain seq x y z
N MET A 1 -0.81 -11.29 -25.80
CA MET A 1 -1.54 -10.69 -24.65
C MET A 1 -0.59 -10.64 -23.46
N LYS A 2 -0.53 -9.54 -22.70
CA LYS A 2 0.30 -9.46 -21.48
C LYS A 2 -0.17 -10.56 -20.50
N SER A 3 0.75 -11.36 -19.95
CA SER A 3 0.37 -12.41 -18.99
C SER A 3 -0.19 -11.77 -17.72
N LEU A 4 -1.16 -12.44 -17.09
CA LEU A 4 -1.80 -11.96 -15.85
C LEU A 4 -0.76 -11.70 -14.74
N LYS A 5 0.31 -12.52 -14.69
CA LYS A 5 1.48 -12.31 -13.83
C LYS A 5 2.20 -10.97 -14.07
N ALA A 6 2.30 -10.51 -15.32
CA ALA A 6 2.90 -9.22 -15.64
C ALA A 6 2.03 -8.04 -15.16
N LEU A 7 0.70 -8.17 -15.23
CA LEU A 7 -0.24 -7.19 -14.69
C LEU A 7 -0.16 -7.14 -13.16
N ILE A 8 -0.10 -8.28 -12.48
CA ILE A 8 0.08 -8.34 -11.03
C ILE A 8 1.35 -7.60 -10.61
N ARG A 9 2.48 -7.82 -11.30
CA ARG A 9 3.73 -7.08 -11.01
C ARG A 9 3.58 -5.57 -11.20
N LEU A 10 2.90 -5.15 -12.27
CA LEU A 10 2.63 -3.73 -12.51
C LEU A 10 1.82 -3.11 -11.35
N HIS A 11 0.75 -3.78 -10.92
CA HIS A 11 -0.08 -3.29 -9.81
C HIS A 11 0.64 -3.32 -8.47
N LYS A 12 1.55 -4.27 -8.23
CA LYS A 12 2.44 -4.25 -7.04
C LYS A 12 3.32 -3.01 -7.03
N ASN A 13 3.96 -2.70 -8.16
CA ASN A 13 4.77 -1.48 -8.26
C ASN A 13 3.93 -0.22 -8.04
N GLN A 14 2.70 -0.16 -8.59
CA GLN A 14 1.79 0.95 -8.36
C GLN A 14 1.42 1.12 -6.88
N VAL A 15 1.14 0.03 -6.18
CA VAL A 15 0.89 0.04 -4.73
C VAL A 15 2.11 0.58 -3.96
N ASP A 16 3.31 0.12 -4.32
CA ASP A 16 4.54 0.57 -3.70
C ASP A 16 4.80 2.06 -3.95
N ASP A 17 4.54 2.55 -5.17
CA ASP A 17 4.65 3.96 -5.52
C ASP A 17 3.68 4.83 -4.72
N LYS A 18 2.41 4.40 -4.59
CA LYS A 18 1.40 5.09 -3.77
C LYS A 18 1.76 5.09 -2.29
N ARG A 19 2.31 3.98 -1.77
CA ARG A 19 2.79 3.89 -0.38
C ARG A 19 3.98 4.82 -0.14
N ARG A 20 4.93 4.90 -1.08
CA ARG A 20 6.06 5.85 -1.01
C ARG A 20 5.56 7.29 -1.00
N HIS A 21 4.59 7.62 -1.85
CA HIS A 21 4.00 8.96 -1.88
C HIS A 21 3.33 9.33 -0.55
N LEU A 22 2.52 8.44 0.02
CA LEU A 22 1.91 8.66 1.35
C LEU A 22 2.96 8.85 2.45
N THR A 23 4.06 8.08 2.39
CA THR A 23 5.18 8.22 3.34
C THR A 23 5.84 9.58 3.22
N GLN A 24 6.10 10.05 1.99
CA GLN A 24 6.67 11.38 1.76
C GLN A 24 5.79 12.51 2.30
N LEU A 25 4.46 12.38 2.20
CA LEU A 25 3.51 13.35 2.76
C LEU A 25 3.55 13.36 4.29
N ARG A 26 3.64 12.18 4.93
CA ARG A 26 3.81 12.05 6.38
C ARG A 26 5.12 12.68 6.85
N ASP A 27 6.21 12.45 6.13
CA ASP A 27 7.51 13.10 6.44
C ASP A 27 7.42 14.63 6.31
N GLN A 28 6.60 15.15 5.38
CA GLN A 28 6.34 16.59 5.26
C GLN A 28 5.54 17.12 6.46
N GLU A 29 4.55 16.38 6.93
CA GLU A 29 3.77 16.72 8.13
C GLU A 29 4.65 16.76 9.39
N ASP A 30 5.53 15.77 9.57
CA ASP A 30 6.46 15.70 10.69
C ASP A 30 7.43 16.89 10.68
N ARG A 31 8.00 17.21 9.52
CA ARG A 31 8.86 18.40 9.35
C ARG A 31 8.12 19.69 9.66
N LEU A 32 6.88 19.85 9.19
CA LEU A 32 6.07 21.04 9.47
C LEU A 32 5.74 21.15 10.96
N THR A 33 5.46 20.01 11.61
CA THR A 33 5.19 19.94 13.05
C THR A 33 6.40 20.39 13.86
N LEU A 34 7.59 19.88 13.52
CA LEU A 34 8.84 20.31 14.14
C LEU A 34 9.12 21.80 13.92
N GLN A 35 8.94 22.28 12.69
CA GLN A 35 9.14 23.69 12.34
C GLN A 35 8.19 24.60 13.15
N ARG A 36 6.94 24.17 13.34
CA ARG A 36 5.97 24.88 14.18
C ARG A 36 6.41 24.90 15.64
N GLN A 37 6.84 23.76 16.20
CA GLN A 37 7.31 23.70 17.58
C GLN A 37 8.51 24.63 17.83
N GLN A 38 9.49 24.62 16.93
CA GLN A 38 10.66 25.51 17.00
C GLN A 38 10.24 26.99 16.93
N PHE A 39 9.32 27.31 16.02
CA PHE A 39 8.80 28.66 15.87
C PHE A 39 8.05 29.13 17.12
N GLU A 40 7.19 28.29 17.70
CA GLU A 40 6.47 28.62 18.94
C GLU A 40 7.42 28.81 20.12
N ALA A 41 8.46 27.99 20.23
CA ALA A 41 9.50 28.16 21.25
C ALA A 41 10.24 29.50 21.11
N GLN A 42 10.57 29.89 19.87
CA GLN A 42 11.19 31.19 19.59
C GLN A 42 10.25 32.34 19.98
N VAL A 43 8.96 32.25 19.62
CA VAL A 43 7.97 33.28 19.96
C VAL A 43 7.83 33.46 21.47
N GLU A 44 7.84 32.35 22.23
CA GLU A 44 7.76 32.41 23.69
C GLU A 44 9.01 33.03 24.31
N MET A 45 10.20 32.72 23.77
CA MET A 45 11.45 33.38 24.20
C MET A 45 11.41 34.89 23.96
N GLU A 46 10.99 35.34 22.78
CA GLU A 46 10.84 36.76 22.44
C GLU A 46 9.81 37.46 23.35
N ARG A 47 8.72 36.76 23.67
CA ARG A 47 7.69 37.26 24.59
C ARG A 47 8.24 37.46 26.00
N GLN A 48 9.04 36.53 26.50
CA GLN A 48 9.68 36.65 27.82
C GLN A 48 10.64 37.84 27.85
N LEU A 49 11.46 38.03 26.80
CA LEU A 49 12.35 39.17 26.65
C LEU A 49 11.60 40.50 26.60
N SER A 50 10.41 40.52 26.00
CA SER A 50 9.57 41.73 25.95
C SER A 50 9.16 42.26 27.32
N GLY A 51 9.17 41.40 28.36
CA GLY A 51 8.89 41.79 29.74
C GLY A 51 10.04 42.52 30.45
N THR A 52 11.23 42.60 29.83
CA THR A 52 12.44 43.14 30.46
C THR A 52 12.56 44.66 30.35
N SER A 53 12.01 45.28 29.31
CA SER A 53 12.01 46.74 29.14
C SER A 53 10.88 47.21 28.23
N VAL A 54 10.53 48.50 28.32
CA VAL A 54 9.50 49.12 27.47
C VAL A 54 9.90 49.08 26.00
N ASP A 55 11.18 49.26 25.68
CA ASP A 55 11.69 49.17 24.31
C ASP A 55 11.51 47.77 23.73
N MET A 56 11.81 46.72 24.51
CA MET A 56 11.61 45.33 24.09
C MET A 56 10.12 44.98 23.96
N ALA A 57 9.26 45.54 24.83
CA ALA A 57 7.81 45.40 24.71
C ALA A 57 7.29 46.01 23.38
N MET A 58 7.77 47.20 23.02
CA MET A 58 7.41 47.85 21.75
C MET A 58 7.93 47.07 20.53
N ALA A 59 9.17 46.58 20.59
CA ALA A 59 9.76 45.76 19.54
C ALA A 59 8.93 44.48 19.32
N PHE A 60 8.58 43.76 20.38
CA PHE A 60 7.76 42.55 20.30
C PHE A 60 6.35 42.85 19.76
N ALA A 61 5.72 43.94 20.20
CA ALA A 61 4.41 44.37 19.72
C ALA A 61 4.41 44.61 18.20
N SER A 62 5.48 45.19 17.64
CA SER A 62 5.64 45.39 16.20
C SER A 62 5.77 44.08 15.40
N TYR A 63 6.25 43.01 16.05
CA TYR A 63 6.45 41.70 15.45
C TYR A 63 5.21 40.78 15.49
N LEU A 64 4.23 41.06 16.37
CA LEU A 64 2.99 40.27 16.50
C LEU A 64 2.23 40.01 15.18
N PRO A 65 2.09 40.97 14.25
CA PRO A 65 1.43 40.71 12.97
C PRO A 65 2.15 39.64 12.14
N GLN A 66 3.49 39.65 12.14
CA GLN A 66 4.30 38.66 11.42
C GLN A 66 4.17 37.28 12.05
N ILE A 67 4.12 37.21 13.39
CA ILE A 67 3.86 35.95 14.11
C ILE A 67 2.51 35.36 13.68
N LYS A 68 1.44 36.17 13.72
CA LYS A 68 0.09 35.73 13.32
C LYS A 68 0.07 35.25 11.87
N LEU A 69 0.69 35.99 10.96
CA LEU A 69 0.79 35.62 9.55
C LEU A 69 1.47 34.26 9.37
N ARG A 70 2.60 34.04 10.05
CA ARG A 70 3.37 32.80 9.96
C ARG A 70 2.63 31.61 10.58
N ARG A 71 1.94 31.79 11.72
CA ARG A 71 1.07 30.76 12.31
C ARG A 71 -0.05 30.35 11.35
N ASN A 72 -0.72 31.33 10.75
CA ASN A 72 -1.79 31.07 9.79
C ASN A 72 -1.25 30.32 8.57
N ALA A 73 -0.10 30.71 8.04
CA ALA A 73 0.54 30.02 6.92
C ALA A 73 0.89 28.55 7.25
N MET A 74 1.45 28.29 8.43
CA MET A 74 1.74 26.92 8.89
C MET A 74 0.46 26.10 9.07
N GLU A 75 -0.61 26.69 9.59
CA GLU A 75 -1.89 26.00 9.77
C GLU A 75 -2.56 25.70 8.42
N THR A 76 -2.54 26.63 7.47
CA THR A 76 -3.01 26.38 6.09
C THR A 76 -2.20 25.26 5.43
N ALA A 77 -0.87 25.28 5.56
CA ALA A 77 -0.01 24.22 5.01
C ALA A 77 -0.34 22.86 5.64
N ARG A 78 -0.59 22.80 6.95
CA ARG A 78 -0.99 21.58 7.66
C ARG A 78 -2.32 21.04 7.15
N GLN A 79 -3.32 21.91 6.97
CA GLN A 79 -4.62 21.50 6.42
C GLN A 79 -4.51 20.96 5.00
N GLN A 80 -3.69 21.59 4.15
CA GLN A 80 -3.43 21.11 2.80
C GLN A 80 -2.74 19.73 2.81
N LEU A 81 -1.75 19.51 3.69
CA LEU A 81 -1.10 18.22 3.86
C LEU A 81 -2.09 17.15 4.32
N MET A 82 -2.97 17.43 5.29
CA MET A 82 -3.98 16.48 5.74
C MET A 82 -4.93 16.06 4.61
N ILE A 83 -5.37 17.01 3.78
CA ILE A 83 -6.22 16.72 2.62
C ILE A 83 -5.45 15.85 1.60
N ALA A 84 -4.19 16.17 1.33
CA ALA A 84 -3.34 15.41 0.42
C ALA A 84 -3.09 13.98 0.93
N MET A 85 -2.83 13.82 2.23
CA MET A 85 -2.65 12.51 2.87
C MET A 85 -3.91 11.66 2.78
N ARG A 86 -5.08 12.22 3.06
CA ARG A 86 -6.35 11.51 2.93
C ARG A 86 -6.58 11.02 1.50
N ARG A 87 -6.31 11.86 0.51
CA ARG A 87 -6.38 11.46 -0.92
C ARG A 87 -5.37 10.37 -1.25
N ALA A 88 -4.15 10.47 -0.75
CA ALA A 88 -3.12 9.45 -0.96
C ALA A 88 -3.47 8.11 -0.29
N GLU A 89 -4.16 8.13 0.84
CA GLU A 89 -4.69 6.92 1.50
C GLU A 89 -5.81 6.27 0.69
N GLU A 90 -6.73 7.08 0.14
CA GLU A 90 -7.79 6.62 -0.75
C GLU A 90 -7.21 6.00 -2.04
N ASP A 91 -6.24 6.68 -2.67
CA ASP A 91 -5.51 6.17 -3.84
C ASP A 91 -4.78 4.85 -3.56
N LEU A 92 -4.13 4.75 -2.40
CA LEU A 92 -3.45 3.52 -1.98
C LEU A 92 -4.44 2.38 -1.78
N ALA A 93 -5.58 2.65 -1.13
CA ALA A 93 -6.64 1.67 -0.94
C ALA A 93 -7.20 1.16 -2.27
N GLN A 94 -7.44 2.06 -3.23
CA GLN A 94 -7.87 1.69 -4.58
C GLN A 94 -6.85 0.81 -5.30
N ALA A 95 -5.56 1.20 -5.27
CA ALA A 95 -4.49 0.40 -5.88
C ALA A 95 -4.39 -1.01 -5.27
N PHE A 96 -4.58 -1.13 -3.94
CA PHE A 96 -4.64 -2.44 -3.28
C PHE A 96 -5.83 -3.29 -3.72
N GLN A 97 -7.01 -2.69 -3.85
CA GLN A 97 -8.20 -3.39 -4.33
C GLN A 97 -8.01 -3.93 -5.76
N GLU A 98 -7.43 -3.12 -6.64
CA GLU A 98 -7.11 -3.54 -8.00
C GLU A 98 -6.10 -4.69 -8.02
N LEU A 99 -5.00 -4.56 -7.27
CA LEU A 99 -4.01 -5.63 -7.13
C LEU A 99 -4.68 -6.94 -6.67
N LYS A 100 -5.52 -6.87 -5.64
CA LYS A 100 -6.17 -8.07 -5.09
C LYS A 100 -7.10 -8.72 -6.10
N ARG A 101 -7.81 -7.93 -6.91
CA ARG A 101 -8.65 -8.45 -8.01
C ARG A 101 -7.82 -9.28 -9.00
N PHE A 102 -6.65 -8.80 -9.40
CA PHE A 102 -5.78 -9.54 -10.32
C PHE A 102 -5.17 -10.78 -9.68
N GLU A 103 -4.78 -10.71 -8.40
CA GLU A 103 -4.27 -11.88 -7.66
C GLU A 103 -5.32 -12.98 -7.56
N LEU A 104 -6.57 -12.65 -7.20
CA LEU A 104 -7.68 -13.61 -7.15
C LEU A 104 -7.96 -14.24 -8.51
N ALA A 105 -7.89 -13.46 -9.60
CA ALA A 105 -8.07 -13.98 -10.95
C ALA A 105 -6.96 -14.99 -11.34
N GLU A 106 -5.71 -14.74 -10.94
CA GLU A 106 -4.60 -15.68 -11.20
C GLU A 106 -4.68 -16.92 -10.32
N GLU A 107 -5.07 -16.78 -9.05
CA GLU A 107 -5.33 -17.90 -8.15
C GLU A 107 -6.40 -18.84 -8.73
N GLU A 108 -7.51 -18.28 -9.24
CA GLU A 108 -8.58 -19.05 -9.86
C GLU A 108 -8.12 -19.74 -11.15
N ARG A 109 -7.31 -19.06 -11.97
CA ARG A 109 -6.73 -19.63 -13.19
C ARG A 109 -5.84 -20.84 -12.85
N ILE A 110 -4.94 -20.68 -11.88
CA ILE A 110 -4.05 -21.75 -11.42
C ILE A 110 -4.86 -22.91 -10.83
N ARG A 111 -5.92 -22.63 -10.08
CA ARG A 111 -6.80 -23.65 -9.50
C ARG A 111 -7.45 -24.51 -10.59
N LYS A 112 -7.98 -23.88 -11.65
CA LYS A 112 -8.56 -24.59 -12.79
C LYS A 112 -7.53 -25.42 -13.55
N GLU A 113 -6.35 -24.87 -13.82
CA GLU A 113 -5.26 -25.60 -14.49
C GLU A 113 -4.84 -26.84 -13.69
N LYS A 114 -4.71 -26.72 -12.37
CA LYS A 114 -4.40 -27.86 -11.49
C LYS A 114 -5.50 -28.91 -11.48
N ALA A 115 -6.77 -28.50 -11.43
CA ALA A 115 -7.89 -29.43 -11.45
C ALA A 115 -7.98 -30.20 -12.77
N GLU A 116 -7.73 -29.53 -13.91
CA GLU A 116 -7.68 -30.18 -15.22
C GLU A 116 -6.51 -31.17 -15.33
N LEU A 117 -5.33 -30.80 -14.82
CA LEU A 117 -4.17 -31.68 -14.80
C LEU A 117 -4.45 -32.93 -13.95
N ALA A 118 -4.95 -32.74 -12.72
CA ALA A 118 -5.31 -33.85 -11.83
C ALA A 118 -6.37 -34.77 -12.45
N ARG A 119 -7.36 -34.21 -13.16
CA ARG A 119 -8.37 -35.01 -13.88
C ARG A 119 -7.74 -35.85 -14.99
N LYS A 120 -6.82 -35.28 -15.78
CA LYS A 120 -6.12 -36.00 -16.85
C LYS A 120 -5.23 -37.11 -16.29
N GLU A 121 -4.52 -36.83 -15.20
CA GLU A 121 -3.69 -37.83 -14.51
C GLU A 121 -4.54 -38.98 -13.95
N ALA A 122 -5.69 -38.68 -13.33
CA ALA A 122 -6.61 -39.71 -12.85
C ALA A 122 -7.12 -40.61 -13.98
N MET A 123 -7.57 -40.02 -15.10
CA MET A 123 -8.04 -40.80 -16.26
C MET A 123 -6.95 -41.71 -16.85
N MET A 124 -5.70 -41.24 -16.91
CA MET A 124 -4.55 -42.04 -17.37
C MET A 124 -4.27 -43.21 -16.42
N LEU A 125 -4.32 -42.97 -15.11
CA LEU A 125 -4.10 -44.03 -14.10
C LEU A 125 -5.21 -45.09 -14.14
N ASP A 126 -6.46 -44.66 -14.30
CA ASP A 126 -7.61 -45.55 -14.45
C ASP A 126 -7.49 -46.43 -15.70
N GLU A 127 -7.06 -45.86 -16.84
CA GLU A 127 -6.84 -46.61 -18.08
C GLU A 127 -5.73 -47.66 -17.92
N VAL A 128 -4.61 -47.31 -17.29
CA VAL A 128 -3.51 -48.26 -17.00
C VAL A 128 -3.97 -49.37 -16.07
N ALA A 129 -4.75 -49.04 -15.03
CA ALA A 129 -5.30 -50.02 -14.10
C ALA A 129 -6.27 -50.99 -14.80
N ALA A 130 -7.16 -50.48 -15.65
CA ALA A 130 -8.09 -51.29 -16.44
C ALA A 130 -7.36 -52.25 -17.39
N GLN A 131 -6.36 -51.76 -18.14
CA GLN A 131 -5.55 -52.60 -19.03
C GLN A 131 -4.77 -53.68 -18.26
N ARG A 132 -4.24 -53.36 -17.08
CA ARG A 132 -3.56 -54.35 -16.23
C ARG A 132 -4.53 -55.43 -15.74
N HIS A 133 -5.72 -55.05 -15.33
CA HIS A 133 -6.73 -55.98 -14.85
C HIS A 133 -7.21 -56.92 -15.95
N LEU A 134 -7.44 -56.41 -17.17
CA LEU A 134 -7.78 -57.21 -18.35
C LEU A 134 -6.71 -58.27 -18.65
N ARG A 135 -5.42 -57.88 -18.68
CA ARG A 135 -4.32 -58.83 -18.89
C ARG A 135 -4.28 -59.94 -17.82
N GLN A 136 -4.52 -59.60 -16.56
CA GLN A 136 -4.54 -60.60 -15.48
C GLN A 136 -5.69 -61.60 -15.61
N GLN A 137 -6.85 -61.16 -16.13
CA GLN A 137 -7.97 -62.06 -16.40
C GLN A 137 -7.70 -62.99 -17.58
N GLU A 138 -7.06 -62.49 -18.64
CA GLU A 138 -6.65 -63.30 -19.79
C GLU A 138 -5.60 -64.36 -19.40
N GLU A 139 -4.62 -64.00 -18.57
CA GLU A 139 -3.59 -64.94 -18.07
C GLU A 139 -4.16 -65.95 -17.05
N GLY A 140 -5.15 -65.56 -16.24
CA GLY A 140 -5.82 -66.46 -15.30
C GLY A 140 -6.80 -67.44 -15.96
N GLY A 141 -7.40 -67.07 -17.10
CA GLY A 141 -8.32 -67.93 -17.86
C GLY A 141 -7.63 -68.98 -18.74
N MET A 142 -6.35 -68.81 -19.07
CA MET A 142 -5.56 -69.80 -19.83
C MET A 142 -4.95 -70.93 -18.96
N GLY A 143 -5.26 -70.96 -17.65
CA GLY A 143 -4.77 -71.97 -16.71
C GLY A 143 -5.75 -73.10 -16.37
N GLU A 144 -6.96 -73.10 -16.94
CA GLU A 144 -8.04 -74.06 -16.61
C GLU A 144 -8.45 -75.00 -17.77
N GLU A 145 -7.67 -75.12 -18.86
CA GLU A 145 -7.88 -76.16 -19.90
C GLU A 145 -7.02 -77.41 -19.70
#